data_AF-A0A016SMR7-F1
#
_entry.id   AF-A0A016SMR7-F1
#
_cell.length_a   1.000
_cell.length_b   1.000
_cell.length_c   1.000
_cell.angle_alpha   90.00
_cell.angle_beta   90.00
_cell.angle_gamma   90.00
#
_symmetry.space_group_name_H-M   'P 1'
#
loop_
_entity.id
_entity.type
_entity.pdbx_description
1 polymer ?
#
loop_
_entity_poly.entity_id
_entity_poly.type
_entity_poly.pdbx_seq_one_letter_code
_entity_poly.pdbx_strand_id
1 'polypeptide(L)'
;MGFNADDITTMINSVLSCNVFRFENRFYEQRRGLAMGNRIAPLLAIIFLDHVERMTLTSGILLYKRYIDVVFVMGTTEVEVETFFEKLNSFDPNVSFTMERPDNDGYLPFLNTKVRFIDGQMEHVWHKKEVSANILVHARSAHPHFIKANVVRNLIRTKDKLCRAIDSTVEMTIARILEENGYSGNPATIASWLPHSTPDGIPLILPYVGDRPARAVNKVVKQSGLPIRLAFHPPPTLKHLLTSTRIYEEKCPQADCQYCNEEKICQLRGTVYLIKCDGCGEKYVGETMRPLRKRFYEHRRALTNPVSYPSESFSRHRTLKHTTERAPTFRVTVLHRHLTQTLERKIMEAVEIKRHNPEINNKEELREVLRLIS
;
A
#
# COMPACT_ATOMS: atom_id res chain seq x y z
N MET A 1 -14.04 -15.10 -12.69
CA MET A 1 -13.64 -15.64 -11.36
C MET A 1 -14.90 -16.18 -10.71
N GLY A 2 -14.93 -17.47 -10.37
CA GLY A 2 -16.13 -18.19 -9.92
C GLY A 2 -16.23 -18.30 -8.39
N PHE A 3 -16.07 -17.19 -7.68
CA PHE A 3 -16.33 -17.15 -6.25
C PHE A 3 -17.83 -16.92 -6.01
N ASN A 4 -18.42 -17.71 -5.12
CA ASN A 4 -19.80 -17.50 -4.68
C ASN A 4 -19.84 -16.53 -3.48
N ALA A 5 -21.04 -16.19 -3.01
CA ALA A 5 -21.22 -15.24 -1.90
C ALA A 5 -20.61 -15.74 -0.57
N ASP A 6 -20.61 -17.05 -0.33
CA ASP A 6 -20.05 -17.65 0.89
C ASP A 6 -18.53 -17.61 0.88
N ASP A 7 -17.90 -17.81 -0.28
CA ASP A 7 -16.45 -17.67 -0.46
C ASP A 7 -16.03 -16.22 -0.12
N ILE A 8 -16.78 -15.24 -0.63
CA ILE A 8 -16.53 -13.82 -0.36
C ILE A 8 -16.70 -13.52 1.14
N THR A 9 -17.78 -13.99 1.75
CA THR A 9 -18.02 -13.81 3.20
C THR A 9 -16.90 -14.41 4.04
N THR A 10 -16.44 -15.61 3.69
CA THR A 10 -15.34 -16.30 4.38
C THR A 10 -14.03 -15.52 4.26
N MET A 11 -13.72 -15.01 3.07
CA MET A 11 -12.53 -14.18 2.84
C MET A 11 -12.59 -12.87 3.66
N ILE A 12 -13.74 -12.20 3.67
CA ILE A 12 -13.93 -10.96 4.44
C ILE A 12 -13.75 -11.24 5.94
N ASN A 13 -14.43 -12.27 6.47
CA ASN A 13 -14.31 -12.65 7.87
C ASN A 13 -12.86 -12.96 8.25
N SER A 14 -12.14 -13.71 7.41
CA SER A 14 -10.72 -14.03 7.63
C SER A 14 -9.85 -12.77 7.70
N VAL A 15 -10.09 -11.80 6.81
CA VAL A 15 -9.38 -10.51 6.80
C VAL A 15 -9.70 -9.69 8.06
N LEU A 16 -10.95 -9.71 8.52
CA LEU A 16 -11.39 -8.95 9.69
C LEU A 16 -11.00 -9.60 11.02
N SER A 17 -10.86 -10.93 11.07
CA SER A 17 -10.36 -11.64 12.26
C SER A 17 -8.87 -11.38 12.51
N CYS A 18 -8.10 -11.02 11.48
CA CYS A 18 -6.66 -10.76 11.60
C CYS A 18 -6.35 -9.29 11.96
N ASN A 19 -6.87 -8.81 13.09
CA ASN A 19 -6.73 -7.42 13.55
C ASN A 19 -5.61 -7.23 14.60
N VAL A 20 -4.47 -7.89 14.40
CA VAL A 20 -3.31 -7.79 15.29
C VAL A 20 -2.29 -6.79 14.75
N PHE A 21 -1.83 -5.86 15.59
CA PHE A 21 -0.78 -4.90 15.27
C PHE A 21 0.31 -4.88 16.35
N ARG A 22 1.50 -4.37 16.01
CA ARG A 22 2.64 -4.30 16.92
C ARG A 22 3.00 -2.84 17.18
N PHE A 23 3.04 -2.46 18.45
CA PHE A 23 3.45 -1.13 18.90
C PHE A 23 4.42 -1.30 20.08
N GLU A 24 5.56 -0.59 20.06
CA GLU A 24 6.61 -0.71 21.10
C GLU A 24 6.99 -2.15 21.46
N ASN A 25 7.19 -3.00 20.43
CA ASN A 25 7.49 -4.43 20.56
C ASN A 25 6.43 -5.28 21.29
N ARG A 26 5.25 -4.74 21.58
CA ARG A 26 4.10 -5.48 22.13
C ARG A 26 3.06 -5.71 21.05
N PHE A 27 2.43 -6.88 21.09
CA PHE A 27 1.33 -7.22 20.19
C PHE A 27 0.01 -6.80 20.83
N TYR A 28 -0.85 -6.19 20.02
CA TYR A 28 -2.17 -5.74 20.40
C TYR A 28 -3.17 -6.27 19.38
N GLU A 29 -4.36 -6.61 19.84
CA GLU A 29 -5.48 -7.01 18.99
C GLU A 29 -6.56 -5.93 19.07
N GLN A 30 -6.97 -5.41 17.92
CA GLN A 30 -8.12 -4.54 17.83
C GLN A 30 -9.40 -5.39 17.90
N ARG A 31 -10.03 -5.39 19.08
CA ARG A 31 -11.24 -6.18 19.36
C ARG A 31 -12.52 -5.63 18.73
N ARG A 32 -12.55 -4.33 18.40
CA ARG A 32 -13.73 -3.67 17.82
C ARG A 32 -13.34 -2.65 16.76
N GLY A 33 -14.18 -2.55 15.73
CA GLY A 33 -14.01 -1.62 14.62
C GLY A 33 -13.12 -2.19 13.53
N LEU A 34 -12.86 -1.35 12.52
CA LEU A 34 -12.05 -1.72 11.36
C LEU A 34 -10.66 -1.11 11.50
N ALA A 35 -9.62 -1.91 11.33
CA ALA A 35 -8.24 -1.43 11.42
C ALA A 35 -7.92 -0.47 10.26
N MET A 36 -7.42 0.72 10.61
CA MET A 36 -6.93 1.68 9.62
C MET A 36 -5.75 1.08 8.84
N GLY A 37 -5.79 1.19 7.51
CA GLY A 37 -4.81 0.58 6.61
C GLY A 37 -5.22 -0.78 6.04
N ASN A 38 -6.28 -1.39 6.56
CA ASN A 38 -6.92 -2.51 5.87
C ASN A 38 -7.61 -2.00 4.59
N ARG A 39 -7.34 -2.64 3.44
CA ARG A 39 -7.83 -2.21 2.13
C ARG A 39 -9.35 -2.30 1.99
N ILE A 40 -9.99 -3.23 2.69
CA ILE A 40 -11.46 -3.40 2.63
C ILE A 40 -12.19 -2.56 3.68
N ALA A 41 -11.50 -2.08 4.71
CA ALA A 41 -12.10 -1.31 5.80
C ALA A 41 -12.89 -0.08 5.33
N PRO A 42 -12.39 0.77 4.40
CA PRO A 42 -13.17 1.91 3.92
C PRO A 42 -14.50 1.51 3.27
N LEU A 43 -14.51 0.41 2.51
CA LEU A 43 -15.72 -0.08 1.85
C LEU A 43 -16.75 -0.56 2.88
N LEU A 44 -16.31 -1.36 3.87
CA LEU A 44 -17.20 -1.86 4.92
C LEU A 44 -17.73 -0.73 5.81
N ALA A 45 -16.90 0.27 6.11
CA ALA A 45 -17.34 1.46 6.83
C ALA A 45 -18.41 2.23 6.05
N ILE A 46 -18.26 2.36 4.73
CA ILE A 46 -19.27 2.99 3.86
C ILE A 46 -20.60 2.21 3.90
N ILE A 47 -20.56 0.89 3.82
CA ILE A 47 -21.75 0.03 3.86
C ILE A 47 -22.44 0.13 5.23
N PHE A 48 -21.66 0.07 6.31
CA PHE A 48 -22.19 0.22 7.66
C PHE A 48 -22.88 1.58 7.84
N LEU A 49 -22.21 2.67 7.44
CA LEU A 49 -22.81 4.01 7.52
C LEU A 49 -24.03 4.16 6.61
N ASP A 50 -24.06 3.55 5.41
CA ASP A 50 -25.26 3.55 4.56
C ASP A 50 -26.45 2.89 5.25
N HIS A 51 -26.21 1.80 6.00
CA HIS A 51 -27.25 1.16 6.79
C HIS A 51 -27.77 2.07 7.92
N VAL A 52 -26.87 2.74 8.65
CA VAL A 52 -27.24 3.73 9.68
C VAL A 52 -28.06 4.85 9.06
N GLU A 53 -27.59 5.41 7.94
CA GLU A 53 -28.22 6.52 7.23
C GLU A 53 -29.64 6.22 6.80
N ARG A 54 -29.89 5.04 6.21
CA ARG A 54 -31.23 4.62 5.79
C ARG A 54 -32.22 4.52 6.94
N MET A 55 -31.74 4.21 8.14
CA MET A 55 -32.59 4.03 9.33
C MET A 55 -32.86 5.35 10.06
N THR A 56 -32.00 6.35 9.90
CA THR A 56 -32.07 7.61 10.67
C THR A 56 -32.61 8.79 9.87
N LEU A 57 -32.46 8.79 8.53
CA LEU A 57 -32.92 9.89 7.69
C LEU A 57 -34.44 10.10 7.79
N THR A 58 -34.83 11.36 8.01
CA THR A 58 -36.23 11.79 8.14
C THR A 58 -36.58 12.83 7.08
N SER A 59 -37.88 13.02 6.82
CA SER A 59 -38.40 14.03 5.88
C SER A 59 -37.99 15.48 6.20
N GLY A 60 -37.61 15.75 7.44
CA GLY A 60 -37.07 17.05 7.86
C GLY A 60 -35.67 17.37 7.36
N ILE A 61 -34.93 16.37 6.85
CA ILE A 61 -33.59 16.59 6.29
C ILE A 61 -33.71 16.87 4.79
N LEU A 62 -33.40 18.10 4.40
CA LEU A 62 -33.46 18.60 3.02
C LEU A 62 -32.25 18.18 2.19
N LEU A 63 -31.06 18.17 2.80
CA LEU A 63 -29.82 17.78 2.15
C LEU A 63 -28.98 16.93 3.10
N TYR A 64 -28.51 15.80 2.58
CA TYR A 64 -27.53 14.95 3.25
C TYR A 64 -26.42 14.59 2.26
N LYS A 65 -25.18 14.98 2.56
CA LYS A 65 -24.00 14.68 1.74
C LYS A 65 -22.87 14.18 2.61
N ARG A 66 -22.44 12.94 2.38
CA ARG A 66 -21.31 12.34 3.09
C ARG A 66 -20.08 12.21 2.20
N TYR A 67 -18.92 12.52 2.75
CA TYR A 67 -17.61 12.21 2.20
C TYR A 67 -16.82 11.39 3.23
N ILE A 68 -16.77 10.06 3.02
CA ILE A 68 -16.17 9.07 3.93
C ILE A 68 -16.75 9.19 5.34
N ASP A 69 -16.08 9.95 6.22
CA ASP A 69 -16.33 10.15 7.65
C ASP A 69 -16.93 11.53 7.97
N VAL A 70 -16.98 12.46 6.99
CA VAL A 70 -17.53 13.81 7.17
C VAL A 70 -18.90 13.92 6.51
N VAL A 71 -19.88 14.46 7.22
CA VAL A 71 -21.26 14.63 6.75
C VAL A 71 -21.64 16.11 6.74
N PHE A 72 -22.29 16.54 5.67
CA PHE A 72 -22.96 17.84 5.56
C PHE A 72 -24.48 17.61 5.57
N VAL A 73 -25.17 18.26 6.50
CA VAL A 73 -26.61 18.12 6.70
C VAL A 73 -27.28 19.50 6.66
N MET A 74 -28.43 19.58 5.99
CA MET A 74 -29.32 20.74 6.03
C MET A 74 -30.73 20.23 6.31
N GLY A 75 -31.37 20.71 7.39
CA GLY A 75 -32.76 20.41 7.72
C GLY A 75 -33.68 21.62 7.50
N THR A 76 -35.00 21.43 7.67
CA THR A 76 -35.94 22.55 7.57
C THR A 76 -35.88 23.47 8.78
N THR A 77 -35.58 22.92 9.96
CA THR A 77 -35.41 23.64 11.22
C THR A 77 -34.23 23.08 12.00
N GLU A 78 -33.69 23.87 12.92
CA GLU A 78 -32.64 23.43 13.84
C GLU A 78 -33.10 22.22 14.67
N VAL A 79 -34.34 22.23 15.15
CA VAL A 79 -34.92 21.13 15.96
C VAL A 79 -34.94 19.81 15.20
N GLU A 80 -35.23 19.81 13.89
CA GLU A 80 -35.18 18.60 13.09
C GLU A 80 -33.76 18.07 12.90
N VAL A 81 -32.78 18.96 12.75
CA VAL A 81 -31.36 18.57 12.67
C VAL A 81 -30.88 17.97 13.99
N GLU A 82 -31.23 18.58 15.13
CA GLU A 82 -30.92 18.04 16.46
C GLU A 82 -31.58 16.67 16.68
N THR A 83 -32.86 16.53 16.34
CA THR A 83 -33.59 15.26 16.46
C THR A 83 -32.93 14.17 15.59
N PHE A 84 -32.49 14.53 14.38
CA PHE A 84 -31.74 13.62 13.51
C PHE A 84 -30.38 13.25 14.10
N PHE A 85 -29.65 14.21 14.67
CA PHE A 85 -28.37 14.00 15.31
C PHE A 85 -28.46 13.10 16.55
N GLU A 86 -29.50 13.26 17.37
CA GLU A 86 -29.80 12.38 18.50
C GLU A 86 -30.08 10.95 18.04
N LYS A 87 -30.88 10.78 16.97
CA LYS A 87 -31.16 9.47 16.38
C LYS A 87 -29.88 8.79 15.88
N LEU A 88 -29.00 9.52 15.18
CA LEU A 88 -27.70 9.00 14.74
C LEU A 88 -26.88 8.47 15.91
N ASN A 89 -26.76 9.24 16.99
CA ASN A 89 -26.01 8.84 18.18
C ASN A 89 -26.69 7.73 19.01
N SER A 90 -27.99 7.51 18.83
CA SER A 90 -28.72 6.41 19.48
C SER A 90 -28.53 5.05 18.80
N PHE A 91 -27.99 5.02 17.57
CA PHE A 91 -27.98 3.81 16.74
C PHE A 91 -27.01 2.72 17.23
N ASP A 92 -25.75 3.08 17.53
CA ASP A 92 -24.75 2.17 18.09
C ASP A 92 -23.97 2.87 19.21
N PRO A 93 -23.92 2.30 20.43
CA PRO A 93 -23.24 2.93 21.57
C PRO A 93 -21.72 3.09 21.43
N ASN A 94 -21.13 2.58 20.34
CA ASN A 94 -19.69 2.61 20.07
C ASN A 94 -19.34 3.42 18.83
N VAL A 95 -20.34 4.06 18.22
CA VAL A 95 -20.16 5.03 17.14
C VAL A 95 -20.77 6.33 17.62
N SER A 96 -19.93 7.35 17.80
CA SER A 96 -20.38 8.66 18.23
C SER A 96 -20.14 9.66 17.12
N PHE A 97 -21.19 10.40 16.78
CA PHE A 97 -21.17 11.50 15.83
C PHE A 97 -20.98 12.80 16.59
N THR A 98 -20.14 13.69 16.05
CA THR A 98 -19.98 15.06 16.52
C THR A 98 -20.57 16.01 15.49
N MET A 99 -21.16 17.11 15.94
CA MET A 99 -21.75 18.12 15.07
C MET A 99 -21.06 19.47 15.26
N GLU A 100 -20.64 20.06 14.14
CA GLU A 100 -20.21 21.45 14.07
C GLU A 100 -21.39 22.31 13.60
N ARG A 101 -21.55 23.50 14.17
CA ARG A 101 -22.56 24.48 13.75
C ARG A 101 -21.90 25.65 13.01
N PRO A 102 -22.65 26.41 12.18
CA PRO A 102 -22.12 27.61 11.55
C PRO A 102 -21.56 28.59 12.61
N ASP A 103 -20.47 29.27 12.25
CA ASP A 103 -19.89 30.33 13.08
C ASP A 103 -20.75 31.62 13.06
N ASN A 104 -20.33 32.65 13.80
CA ASN A 104 -21.06 33.92 13.91
C ASN A 104 -21.22 34.65 12.56
N ASP A 105 -20.36 34.35 11.58
CA ASP A 105 -20.43 34.90 10.23
C ASP A 105 -21.28 34.03 9.27
N GLY A 106 -21.92 33.00 9.83
CA GLY A 106 -22.78 32.04 9.13
C GLY A 106 -22.04 30.95 8.38
N TYR A 107 -20.72 30.82 8.56
CA TYR A 107 -19.91 29.83 7.85
C TYR A 107 -19.80 28.51 8.60
N LEU A 108 -20.06 27.42 7.90
CA LEU A 108 -19.84 26.06 8.38
C LEU A 108 -18.61 25.43 7.69
N PRO A 109 -17.60 24.94 8.44
CA PRO A 109 -16.51 24.17 7.87
C PRO A 109 -17.00 22.87 7.23
N PHE A 110 -16.54 22.60 6.01
CA PHE A 110 -16.73 21.32 5.33
C PHE A 110 -15.51 21.00 4.46
N LEU A 111 -14.79 19.92 4.79
CA LEU A 111 -13.53 19.52 4.14
C LEU A 111 -12.48 20.66 4.13
N ASN A 112 -12.15 21.17 2.94
CA ASN A 112 -11.16 22.23 2.72
C ASN A 112 -11.84 23.58 2.40
N THR A 113 -13.11 23.72 2.78
CA THR A 113 -13.93 24.90 2.54
C THR A 113 -14.73 25.30 3.78
N LYS A 114 -15.10 26.57 3.87
CA LYS A 114 -16.20 27.05 4.71
C LYS A 114 -17.34 27.46 3.79
N VAL A 115 -18.56 27.09 4.13
CA VAL A 115 -19.75 27.31 3.30
C VAL A 115 -20.79 28.10 4.09
N ARG A 116 -21.41 29.11 3.47
CA ARG A 116 -22.60 29.79 4.00
C ARG A 116 -23.65 29.98 2.91
N PHE A 117 -24.90 30.15 3.30
CA PHE A 117 -26.00 30.42 2.39
C PHE A 117 -26.59 31.80 2.71
N ILE A 118 -26.61 32.69 1.72
CA ILE A 118 -27.19 34.03 1.82
C ILE A 118 -28.19 34.18 0.68
N ASP A 119 -29.45 34.50 0.98
CA ASP A 119 -30.53 34.71 0.00
C ASP A 119 -30.65 33.59 -1.05
N GLY A 120 -30.50 32.34 -0.61
CA GLY A 120 -30.55 31.16 -1.49
C GLY A 120 -29.29 30.93 -2.33
N GLN A 121 -28.26 31.78 -2.23
CA GLN A 121 -26.98 31.60 -2.88
C GLN A 121 -25.94 31.01 -1.93
N MET A 122 -25.23 30.00 -2.41
CA MET A 122 -24.11 29.41 -1.68
C MET A 122 -22.84 30.23 -1.89
N GLU A 123 -22.27 30.72 -0.81
CA GLU A 123 -20.92 31.25 -0.76
C GLU A 123 -19.98 30.22 -0.14
N HIS A 124 -18.77 30.14 -0.66
CA HIS A 124 -17.73 29.28 -0.13
C HIS A 124 -16.39 29.98 -0.20
N VAL A 125 -15.56 29.68 0.79
CA VAL A 125 -14.18 30.16 0.90
C VAL A 125 -13.28 28.99 1.26
N TRP A 126 -12.01 29.07 0.86
CA TRP A 126 -11.02 28.08 1.22
C TRP A 126 -10.83 28.06 2.75
N HIS A 127 -10.81 26.86 3.32
CA HIS A 127 -10.61 26.67 4.75
C HIS A 127 -9.53 25.61 5.00
N LYS A 128 -8.65 25.94 5.93
CA LYS A 128 -7.65 25.02 6.44
C LYS A 128 -8.18 24.35 7.71
N LYS A 129 -8.32 23.03 7.71
CA LYS A 129 -8.58 22.26 8.95
C LYS A 129 -7.49 22.53 9.97
N GLU A 130 -7.86 22.76 11.23
CA GLU A 130 -6.92 23.06 12.31
C GLU A 130 -5.86 21.98 12.50
N VAL A 131 -6.28 20.71 12.43
CA VAL A 131 -5.41 19.52 12.55
C VAL A 131 -4.47 19.30 11.37
N SER A 132 -4.67 20.01 10.25
CA SER A 132 -3.78 19.84 9.10
C SER A 132 -2.46 20.56 9.34
N ALA A 133 -1.37 19.80 9.33
CA ALA A 133 -0.05 20.38 9.38
C ALA A 133 0.22 21.19 8.10
N ASN A 134 0.93 22.31 8.22
CA ASN A 134 1.36 23.14 7.09
C ASN A 134 2.51 22.47 6.33
N ILE A 135 2.33 21.23 5.88
CA ILE A 135 3.40 20.44 5.25
C ILE A 135 3.20 20.45 3.74
N LEU A 136 4.12 21.13 3.05
CA LEU A 136 4.31 21.01 1.61
C LEU A 136 5.67 20.34 1.32
N VAL A 137 5.94 20.10 0.05
CA VAL A 137 7.32 19.80 -0.36
C VAL A 137 8.16 21.02 -0.03
N HIS A 138 9.08 20.92 0.93
CA HIS A 138 9.91 22.05 1.37
C HIS A 138 10.78 22.59 0.22
N ALA A 139 10.99 23.91 0.14
CA ALA A 139 11.71 24.57 -0.95
C ALA A 139 13.15 24.05 -1.16
N ARG A 140 13.85 23.74 -0.05
CA ARG A 140 15.19 23.13 -0.01
C ARG A 140 15.24 21.62 -0.28
N SER A 141 14.10 20.96 -0.51
CA SER A 141 14.11 19.51 -0.76
C SER A 141 14.78 19.17 -2.11
N ALA A 142 15.31 17.95 -2.20
CA ALA A 142 15.95 17.39 -3.39
C ALA A 142 14.95 16.99 -4.50
N HIS A 143 13.84 17.72 -4.60
CA HIS A 143 12.86 17.56 -5.69
C HIS A 143 13.17 18.53 -6.82
N PRO A 144 12.82 18.17 -8.08
CA PRO A 144 12.90 19.09 -9.21
C PRO A 144 12.18 20.41 -8.93
N HIS A 145 12.74 21.52 -9.42
CA HIS A 145 12.14 22.85 -9.22
C HIS A 145 10.70 22.94 -9.73
N PHE A 146 10.38 22.24 -10.82
CA PHE A 146 9.03 22.23 -11.37
C PHE A 146 8.01 21.53 -10.46
N ILE A 147 8.41 20.50 -9.71
CA ILE A 147 7.54 19.84 -8.74
C ILE A 147 7.22 20.80 -7.59
N LYS A 148 8.25 21.45 -7.04
CA LYS A 148 8.11 22.45 -5.97
C LYS A 148 7.19 23.59 -6.39
N ALA A 149 7.41 24.14 -7.59
CA ALA A 149 6.56 25.18 -8.15
C ALA A 149 5.12 24.70 -8.43
N ASN A 150 4.93 23.47 -8.92
CA ASN A 150 3.60 22.91 -9.17
C ASN A 150 2.80 22.68 -7.88
N VAL A 151 3.44 22.24 -6.79
CA VAL A 151 2.77 22.10 -5.48
C VAL A 151 2.21 23.45 -5.03
N VAL A 152 3.01 24.51 -5.13
CA VAL A 152 2.58 25.87 -4.78
C VAL A 152 1.48 26.38 -5.71
N ARG A 153 1.63 26.19 -7.03
CA ARG A 153 0.59 26.57 -8.00
C ARG A 153 -0.73 25.84 -7.75
N ASN A 154 -0.68 24.56 -7.41
CA ASN A 154 -1.89 23.78 -7.14
C ASN A 154 -2.60 24.28 -5.88
N LEU A 155 -1.85 24.64 -4.84
CA LEU A 155 -2.41 25.26 -3.63
C LEU A 155 -3.13 26.58 -3.98
N ILE A 156 -2.45 27.48 -4.68
CA ILE A 156 -3.00 28.79 -5.08
C ILE A 156 -4.21 28.61 -6.01
N ARG A 157 -4.13 27.77 -7.03
CA ARG A 157 -5.26 27.47 -7.92
C ARG A 157 -6.45 26.88 -7.18
N THR A 158 -6.21 26.02 -6.20
CA THR A 158 -7.28 25.42 -5.38
C THR A 158 -7.95 26.48 -4.53
N LYS A 159 -7.17 27.37 -3.90
CA LYS A 159 -7.67 28.55 -3.20
C LYS A 159 -8.51 29.44 -4.14
N ASP A 160 -7.98 29.83 -5.30
CA ASP A 160 -8.67 30.71 -6.25
C ASP A 160 -9.97 30.09 -6.80
N LYS A 161 -10.00 28.77 -6.99
CA LYS A 161 -11.22 28.07 -7.41
C LYS A 161 -12.29 28.05 -6.32
N LEU A 162 -11.88 28.03 -5.05
CA LEU A 162 -12.77 27.88 -3.89
C LEU A 162 -13.14 29.22 -3.23
N CYS A 163 -12.43 30.31 -3.53
CA CYS A 163 -12.77 31.65 -3.05
C CYS A 163 -13.34 32.47 -4.21
N ARG A 164 -14.60 32.90 -4.09
CA ARG A 164 -15.21 33.82 -5.08
C ARG A 164 -14.63 35.24 -5.01
N ALA A 165 -14.15 35.66 -3.85
CA ALA A 165 -13.57 36.97 -3.60
C ALA A 165 -12.24 36.84 -2.83
N ILE A 166 -11.44 37.92 -2.84
CA ILE A 166 -10.19 37.98 -2.08
C ILE A 166 -10.53 38.06 -0.59
N ASP A 167 -10.12 37.05 0.15
CA ASP A 167 -10.22 36.99 1.60
C ASP A 167 -8.82 37.18 2.21
N SER A 168 -8.61 38.29 2.92
CA SER A 168 -7.30 38.66 3.49
C SER A 168 -6.79 37.64 4.50
N THR A 169 -7.68 36.97 5.24
CA THR A 169 -7.33 35.94 6.22
C THR A 169 -6.82 34.69 5.52
N VAL A 170 -7.48 34.30 4.42
CA VAL A 170 -7.02 33.20 3.57
C VAL A 170 -5.67 33.51 2.95
N GLU A 171 -5.47 34.73 2.42
CA GLU A 171 -4.19 35.14 1.83
C GLU A 171 -3.04 35.10 2.87
N MET A 172 -3.26 35.63 4.07
CA MET A 172 -2.27 35.57 5.16
C MET A 172 -1.96 34.12 5.55
N THR A 173 -2.97 33.26 5.60
CA THR A 173 -2.78 31.84 5.94
C THR A 173 -1.94 31.13 4.90
N ILE A 174 -2.20 31.38 3.61
CA ILE A 174 -1.44 30.79 2.51
C ILE A 174 -0.01 31.32 2.50
N ALA A 175 0.20 32.63 2.69
CA ALA A 175 1.52 33.22 2.81
C ALA A 175 2.33 32.56 3.93
N ARG A 176 1.72 32.39 5.12
CA ARG A 176 2.35 31.69 6.25
C ARG A 176 2.70 30.24 5.93
N ILE A 177 1.81 29.49 5.29
CA ILE A 177 2.10 28.11 4.85
C ILE A 177 3.32 28.08 3.94
N LEU A 178 3.41 29.00 2.98
CA LEU A 178 4.54 29.05 2.04
C LEU A 178 5.85 29.39 2.76
N GLU A 179 5.82 30.37 3.66
CA GLU A 179 6.98 30.79 4.46
C GLU A 179 7.50 29.65 5.35
N GLU A 180 6.62 28.97 6.08
CA GLU A 180 6.97 27.82 6.94
C GLU A 180 7.60 26.66 6.13
N ASN A 181 7.33 26.57 4.83
CA ASN A 181 7.92 25.58 3.91
C ASN A 181 9.16 26.10 3.14
N GLY A 182 9.67 27.27 3.53
CA GLY A 182 10.91 27.86 3.00
C GLY A 182 10.74 28.53 1.63
N TYR A 183 9.53 28.86 1.23
CA TYR A 183 9.27 29.60 -0.01
C TYR A 183 9.29 31.11 0.27
N SER A 184 10.31 31.81 -0.21
CA SER A 184 10.36 33.28 -0.22
C SER A 184 9.78 33.83 -1.53
N GLY A 185 8.84 34.77 -1.42
CA GLY A 185 8.11 35.33 -2.57
C GLY A 185 6.97 34.43 -3.05
N ASN A 186 6.51 34.61 -4.30
CA ASN A 186 5.46 33.78 -4.91
C ASN A 186 6.05 32.82 -5.95
N PRO A 187 6.36 31.55 -5.59
CA PRO A 187 6.92 30.56 -6.52
C PRO A 187 6.02 30.26 -7.72
N ALA A 188 4.72 30.59 -7.67
CA ALA A 188 3.82 30.39 -8.79
C ALA A 188 4.15 31.29 -9.98
N THR A 189 4.78 32.44 -9.76
CA THR A 189 5.23 33.37 -10.81
C THR A 189 6.59 33.00 -11.38
N ILE A 190 7.34 32.11 -10.73
CA ILE A 190 8.62 31.62 -11.24
C ILE A 190 8.34 30.66 -12.41
N ALA A 191 8.82 31.05 -13.60
CA ALA A 191 8.81 30.20 -14.78
C ALA A 191 9.52 28.87 -14.46
N SER A 192 8.78 27.76 -14.48
CA SER A 192 9.36 26.43 -14.36
C SER A 192 9.29 25.72 -15.71
N TRP A 193 10.24 24.82 -15.94
CA TRP A 193 10.18 23.89 -17.05
C TRP A 193 9.26 22.72 -16.71
N LEU A 194 8.84 21.94 -17.70
CA LEU A 194 8.14 20.67 -17.49
C LEU A 194 8.89 19.56 -18.23
N PRO A 195 8.94 18.34 -17.67
CA PRO A 195 9.41 17.18 -18.40
C PRO A 195 8.61 16.96 -19.67
N HIS A 196 9.28 16.56 -20.73
CA HIS A 196 8.68 16.22 -22.00
C HIS A 196 7.78 15.01 -21.81
N SER A 197 6.55 15.12 -22.27
CA SER A 197 5.55 14.08 -22.15
C SER A 197 4.70 14.05 -23.41
N THR A 198 4.55 12.87 -23.98
CA THR A 198 3.62 12.57 -25.07
C THR A 198 2.44 11.75 -24.51
N PRO A 199 1.19 11.93 -25.00
CA PRO A 199 0.01 11.23 -24.47
C PRO A 199 0.17 9.70 -24.42
N ASP A 200 0.73 9.12 -25.48
CA ASP A 200 0.92 7.65 -25.63
C ASP A 200 2.37 7.20 -25.41
N GLY A 201 3.19 8.04 -24.79
CA GLY A 201 4.62 7.76 -24.68
C GLY A 201 4.96 6.64 -23.71
N ILE A 202 6.09 5.96 -23.95
CA ILE A 202 6.65 4.99 -23.00
C ILE A 202 7.29 5.76 -21.84
N PRO A 203 7.01 5.39 -20.57
CA PRO A 203 7.60 6.07 -19.42
C PRO A 203 9.11 5.82 -19.34
N LEU A 204 9.90 6.89 -19.38
CA LEU A 204 11.33 6.88 -19.09
C LEU A 204 11.56 7.55 -17.74
N ILE A 205 11.85 6.75 -16.72
CA ILE A 205 12.02 7.21 -15.34
C ILE A 205 13.52 7.27 -15.03
N LEU A 206 14.03 8.45 -14.70
CA LEU A 206 15.46 8.67 -14.41
C LEU A 206 15.68 9.25 -13.00
N PRO A 207 16.83 8.99 -12.37
CA PRO A 207 17.16 9.60 -11.09
C PRO A 207 17.32 11.11 -11.23
N TYR A 208 16.71 11.84 -10.30
CA TYR A 208 16.92 13.27 -10.19
C TYR A 208 18.22 13.55 -9.44
N VAL A 209 19.21 14.03 -10.18
CA VAL A 209 20.53 14.45 -9.65
C VAL A 209 20.68 15.97 -9.56
N GLY A 210 19.73 16.72 -10.14
CA GLY A 210 19.74 18.18 -10.16
C GLY A 210 19.05 18.76 -11.40
N ASP A 211 18.69 20.03 -11.32
CA ASP A 211 17.91 20.71 -12.36
C ASP A 211 18.69 20.87 -13.68
N ARG A 212 19.99 21.13 -13.64
CA ARG A 212 20.81 21.32 -14.85
C ARG A 212 20.90 20.04 -15.69
N PRO A 213 21.29 18.88 -15.14
CA PRO A 213 21.24 17.61 -15.88
C PRO A 213 19.82 17.24 -16.33
N ALA A 214 18.82 17.42 -15.46
CA ALA A 214 17.43 17.08 -15.79
C ALA A 214 16.90 17.89 -16.99
N ARG A 215 17.19 19.19 -17.06
CA ARG A 215 16.85 20.04 -18.21
C ARG A 215 17.60 19.66 -19.48
N ALA A 216 18.88 19.28 -19.37
CA ALA A 216 19.66 18.83 -20.52
C ALA A 216 19.06 17.55 -21.12
N VAL A 217 18.77 16.55 -20.28
CA VAL A 217 18.08 15.33 -20.71
C VAL A 217 16.71 15.65 -21.32
N ASN A 218 15.94 16.54 -20.69
CA ASN A 218 14.65 16.96 -21.20
C ASN A 218 14.73 17.54 -22.63
N LYS A 219 15.77 18.35 -22.90
CA LYS A 219 16.03 18.91 -24.23
C LYS A 219 16.36 17.81 -25.24
N VAL A 220 17.22 16.86 -24.88
CA VAL A 220 17.60 15.73 -25.74
C VAL A 220 16.38 14.86 -26.07
N VAL A 221 15.58 14.49 -25.07
CA VAL A 221 14.36 13.69 -25.28
C VAL A 221 13.39 14.43 -26.19
N LYS A 222 13.16 15.73 -25.95
CA LYS A 222 12.30 16.56 -26.81
C LYS A 222 12.81 16.63 -28.25
N GLN A 223 14.12 16.71 -28.47
CA GLN A 223 14.73 16.78 -29.79
C GLN A 223 14.76 15.43 -30.51
N SER A 224 14.72 14.31 -29.78
CA SER A 224 14.74 12.97 -30.37
C SER A 224 13.47 12.62 -31.16
N GLY A 225 12.35 13.31 -30.92
CA GLY A 225 11.06 13.00 -31.55
C GLY A 225 10.45 11.67 -31.11
N LEU A 226 11.03 10.98 -30.12
CA LEU A 226 10.56 9.69 -29.64
C LEU A 226 9.29 9.85 -28.77
N PRO A 227 8.35 8.90 -28.81
CA PRO A 227 7.16 8.90 -27.97
C PRO A 227 7.51 8.51 -26.53
N ILE A 228 8.10 9.46 -25.79
CA ILE A 228 8.58 9.24 -24.42
C ILE A 228 7.79 10.12 -23.44
N ARG A 229 7.48 9.55 -22.26
CA ARG A 229 7.03 10.28 -21.07
C ARG A 229 8.17 10.33 -20.06
N LEU A 230 8.88 11.45 -20.02
CA LEU A 230 10.03 11.61 -19.14
C LEU A 230 9.58 11.92 -17.71
N ALA A 231 10.06 11.15 -16.75
CA ALA A 231 9.83 11.37 -15.33
C ALA A 231 11.15 11.33 -14.56
N PHE A 232 11.25 12.14 -13.52
CA PHE A 232 12.41 12.17 -12.64
C PHE A 232 12.00 11.72 -11.24
N HIS A 233 12.71 10.73 -10.69
CA HIS A 233 12.48 10.26 -9.33
C HIS A 233 13.50 10.91 -8.37
N PRO A 234 13.07 11.52 -7.26
CA PRO A 234 14.01 12.01 -6.25
C PRO A 234 14.77 10.84 -5.59
N PRO A 235 15.93 11.11 -4.96
CA PRO A 235 16.64 10.10 -4.17
C PRO A 235 15.78 9.64 -2.97
N PRO A 236 15.99 8.41 -2.48
CA PRO A 236 15.28 7.92 -1.30
C PRO A 236 15.59 8.82 -0.09
N THR A 237 14.57 9.05 0.75
CA THR A 237 14.74 9.83 1.98
C THR A 237 15.59 9.07 3.00
N LEU A 238 16.23 9.77 3.95
CA LEU A 238 16.92 9.13 5.07
C LEU A 238 16.01 8.19 5.84
N LYS A 239 14.74 8.58 6.09
CA LYS A 239 13.75 7.68 6.69
C LYS A 239 13.58 6.42 5.84
N HIS A 240 13.40 6.55 4.53
CA HIS A 240 13.29 5.39 3.66
C HIS A 240 14.54 4.52 3.72
N LEU A 241 15.74 5.09 3.70
CA LEU A 241 16.98 4.32 3.83
C LEU A 241 17.03 3.62 5.21
N LEU A 242 16.85 4.35 6.31
CA LEU A 242 17.01 3.83 7.67
C LEU A 242 15.88 2.89 8.11
N THR A 243 14.69 2.97 7.48
CA THR A 243 13.54 2.11 7.79
C THR A 243 13.27 1.06 6.73
N SER A 244 13.97 1.11 5.59
CA SER A 244 13.89 0.08 4.58
C SER A 244 14.60 -1.16 5.10
N THR A 245 13.81 -2.15 5.48
CA THR A 245 14.26 -3.52 5.70
C THR A 245 14.86 -4.16 4.43
N ARG A 246 14.78 -3.46 3.28
CA ARG A 246 15.21 -3.91 1.95
C ARG A 246 16.57 -3.40 1.49
N ILE A 247 17.32 -2.63 2.30
CA ILE A 247 18.74 -2.31 1.97
C ILE A 247 19.58 -3.59 1.82
N TYR A 248 19.13 -4.70 2.42
CA TYR A 248 19.71 -6.04 2.27
C TYR A 248 19.04 -6.90 1.18
N GLU A 249 18.24 -6.34 0.27
CA GLU A 249 17.91 -7.02 -0.99
C GLU A 249 19.12 -6.91 -1.94
N GLU A 250 20.22 -7.54 -1.49
CA GLU A 250 21.44 -7.69 -2.26
C GLU A 250 21.14 -8.41 -3.57
N LYS A 251 21.60 -7.83 -4.68
CA LYS A 251 21.93 -8.59 -5.90
C LYS A 251 22.70 -9.83 -5.47
N CYS A 252 22.46 -10.98 -6.12
CA CYS A 252 23.15 -12.21 -5.74
C CYS A 252 24.67 -11.96 -5.69
N PRO A 253 25.34 -12.04 -4.51
CA PRO A 253 26.73 -11.60 -4.36
C PRO A 253 27.72 -12.62 -4.93
N GLN A 254 27.23 -13.67 -5.59
CA GLN A 254 28.03 -14.79 -6.08
C GLN A 254 28.11 -14.73 -7.60
N ALA A 255 29.33 -14.56 -8.12
CA ALA A 255 29.63 -14.41 -9.54
C ALA A 255 29.08 -15.57 -10.39
N ASP A 256 29.05 -16.79 -9.85
CA ASP A 256 28.60 -18.02 -10.53
C ASP A 256 27.42 -18.69 -9.82
N CYS A 257 26.37 -17.94 -9.52
CA CYS A 257 25.17 -18.53 -8.94
C CYS A 257 24.44 -19.41 -9.97
N GLN A 258 24.49 -20.73 -9.77
CA GLN A 258 23.84 -21.75 -10.61
C GLN A 258 22.32 -21.57 -10.77
N TYR A 259 21.68 -20.78 -9.89
CA TYR A 259 20.25 -20.49 -9.90
C TYR A 259 19.91 -19.05 -10.32
N CYS A 260 20.91 -18.27 -10.78
CA CYS A 260 20.76 -16.97 -11.43
C CYS A 260 20.65 -17.14 -12.96
N ASN A 261 19.77 -18.02 -13.42
CA ASN A 261 19.39 -18.12 -14.82
C ASN A 261 18.52 -16.92 -15.26
N GLU A 262 18.09 -16.87 -16.53
CA GLU A 262 17.31 -15.76 -17.12
C GLU A 262 16.10 -15.35 -16.27
N GLU A 263 15.47 -16.30 -15.56
CA GLU A 263 14.31 -16.07 -14.70
C GLU A 263 14.61 -15.47 -13.31
N LYS A 264 15.90 -15.35 -12.93
CA LYS A 264 16.39 -14.71 -11.68
C LYS A 264 15.72 -15.23 -10.39
N ILE A 265 15.46 -16.53 -10.30
CA ILE A 265 14.71 -17.13 -9.18
C ILE A 265 15.46 -17.14 -7.83
N CYS A 266 16.78 -16.92 -7.81
CA CYS A 266 17.65 -17.06 -6.64
C CYS A 266 17.25 -16.23 -5.40
N GLN A 267 16.69 -15.02 -5.60
CA GLN A 267 16.33 -14.08 -4.53
C GLN A 267 14.87 -14.17 -4.12
N LEU A 268 14.07 -15.00 -4.79
CA LEU A 268 12.66 -15.12 -4.45
C LEU A 268 12.51 -15.59 -2.99
N ARG A 269 11.55 -14.98 -2.29
CA ARG A 269 11.18 -15.24 -0.90
C ARG A 269 9.68 -15.49 -0.84
N GLY A 270 9.25 -16.24 0.17
CA GLY A 270 7.84 -16.58 0.33
C GLY A 270 7.36 -17.41 -0.85
N THR A 271 8.09 -18.47 -1.17
CA THR A 271 7.83 -19.30 -2.36
C THR A 271 7.52 -20.73 -1.96
N VAL A 272 6.60 -21.35 -2.68
CA VAL A 272 6.44 -22.80 -2.74
C VAL A 272 7.04 -23.27 -4.06
N TYR A 273 7.89 -24.29 -4.01
CA TYR A 273 8.66 -24.76 -5.15
C TYR A 273 8.62 -26.29 -5.25
N LEU A 274 8.78 -26.78 -6.48
CA LEU A 274 8.91 -28.18 -6.83
C LEU A 274 10.35 -28.45 -7.25
N ILE A 275 10.95 -29.49 -6.69
CA ILE A 275 12.25 -30.03 -7.08
C ILE A 275 11.99 -31.40 -7.70
N LYS A 276 12.57 -31.64 -8.88
CA LYS A 276 12.57 -32.95 -9.55
C LYS A 276 14.00 -33.47 -9.65
N CYS A 277 14.23 -34.69 -9.19
CA CYS A 277 15.52 -35.38 -9.34
C CYS A 277 15.75 -35.75 -10.80
N ASP A 278 16.88 -35.35 -11.38
CA ASP A 278 17.22 -35.71 -12.77
C ASP A 278 17.66 -37.19 -12.87
N GLY A 279 18.10 -37.81 -11.77
CA GLY A 279 18.56 -39.20 -11.76
C GLY A 279 17.44 -40.24 -11.76
N CYS A 280 16.38 -40.02 -10.97
CA CYS A 280 15.28 -40.99 -10.82
C CYS A 280 13.88 -40.40 -11.07
N GLY A 281 13.77 -39.09 -11.30
CA GLY A 281 12.49 -38.44 -11.59
C GLY A 281 11.59 -38.15 -10.39
N GLU A 282 11.95 -38.62 -9.19
CA GLU A 282 11.21 -38.38 -7.95
C GLU A 282 11.14 -36.88 -7.61
N LYS A 283 10.07 -36.50 -6.95
CA LYS A 283 9.71 -35.10 -6.69
C LYS A 283 9.76 -34.76 -5.21
N TYR A 284 10.05 -33.50 -4.93
CA TYR A 284 9.95 -32.87 -3.62
C TYR A 284 9.22 -31.53 -3.75
N VAL A 285 8.26 -31.27 -2.88
CA VAL A 285 7.62 -29.95 -2.74
C VAL A 285 8.06 -29.36 -1.41
N GLY A 286 8.46 -28.09 -1.42
CA GLY A 286 8.81 -27.38 -0.19
C GLY A 286 8.52 -25.90 -0.25
N GLU A 287 8.52 -25.27 0.92
CA GLU A 287 8.43 -23.81 1.07
C GLU A 287 9.71 -23.15 1.59
N THR A 288 9.83 -21.84 1.37
CA THR A 288 10.79 -21.01 2.08
C THR A 288 10.36 -19.54 2.16
N MET A 289 10.52 -18.94 3.34
CA MET A 289 10.52 -17.48 3.51
C MET A 289 11.90 -16.87 3.27
N ARG A 290 12.98 -17.64 3.44
CA ARG A 290 14.36 -17.22 3.16
C ARG A 290 14.60 -17.22 1.65
N PRO A 291 15.62 -16.47 1.15
CA PRO A 291 15.98 -16.51 -0.26
C PRO A 291 16.13 -17.95 -0.78
N LEU A 292 15.47 -18.25 -1.89
CA LEU A 292 15.35 -19.58 -2.45
C LEU A 292 16.71 -20.29 -2.63
N ARG A 293 17.75 -19.54 -3.00
CA ARG A 293 19.14 -20.06 -3.08
C ARG A 293 19.62 -20.74 -1.80
N LYS A 294 19.30 -20.18 -0.62
CA LYS A 294 19.80 -20.69 0.66
C LYS A 294 19.19 -22.06 0.92
N ARG A 295 17.89 -22.19 0.64
CA ARG A 295 17.17 -23.45 0.78
C ARG A 295 17.69 -24.52 -0.18
N PHE A 296 18.02 -24.17 -1.41
CA PHE A 296 18.62 -25.12 -2.37
C PHE A 296 20.03 -25.55 -1.99
N TYR A 297 20.83 -24.67 -1.40
CA TYR A 297 22.13 -25.09 -0.86
C TYR A 297 22.00 -26.06 0.30
N GLU A 298 21.01 -25.89 1.18
CA GLU A 298 20.71 -26.85 2.25
C GLU A 298 20.39 -28.23 1.68
N HIS A 299 19.44 -28.31 0.75
CA HIS A 299 19.08 -29.56 0.08
C HIS A 299 20.29 -30.21 -0.59
N ARG A 300 21.10 -29.43 -1.34
CA ARG A 300 22.30 -29.95 -2.00
C ARG A 300 23.34 -30.45 -1.01
N ARG A 301 23.55 -29.75 0.11
CA ARG A 301 24.47 -30.21 1.18
C ARG A 301 24.00 -31.53 1.78
N ALA A 302 22.69 -31.68 2.01
CA ALA A 302 22.09 -32.91 2.51
C ALA A 302 22.27 -34.09 1.52
N LEU A 303 22.25 -33.84 0.21
CA LEU A 303 22.52 -34.83 -0.82
C LEU A 303 23.98 -35.23 -0.93
N THR A 304 24.89 -34.25 -0.84
CA THR A 304 26.33 -34.51 -0.95
C THR A 304 26.85 -35.23 0.30
N ASN A 305 26.38 -34.85 1.49
CA ASN A 305 26.86 -35.34 2.77
C ASN A 305 25.70 -35.91 3.62
N PRO A 306 25.08 -37.03 3.22
CA PRO A 306 23.89 -37.55 3.90
C PRO A 306 24.13 -37.94 5.36
N VAL A 307 25.36 -38.35 5.72
CA VAL A 307 25.75 -38.71 7.10
C VAL A 307 25.65 -37.51 8.05
N SER A 308 25.88 -36.30 7.55
CA SER A 308 25.86 -35.08 8.37
C SER A 308 24.44 -34.52 8.58
N TYR A 309 23.44 -34.98 7.82
CA TYR A 309 22.06 -34.47 7.84
C TYR A 309 21.02 -35.61 7.82
N PRO A 310 21.09 -36.57 8.75
CA PRO A 310 20.32 -37.82 8.66
C PRO A 310 18.80 -37.63 8.68
N SER A 311 18.30 -36.53 9.24
CA SER A 311 16.87 -36.20 9.32
C SER A 311 16.31 -35.52 8.06
N GLU A 312 17.16 -35.07 7.14
CA GLU A 312 16.72 -34.36 5.94
C GLU A 312 16.18 -35.32 4.87
N SER A 313 15.07 -34.95 4.24
CA SER A 313 14.39 -35.76 3.20
C SER A 313 15.32 -36.13 2.04
N PHE A 314 16.18 -35.19 1.67
CA PHE A 314 17.18 -35.32 0.63
C PHE A 314 18.35 -36.26 0.98
N SER A 315 18.73 -36.34 2.25
CA SER A 315 19.73 -37.32 2.72
C SER A 315 19.17 -38.73 2.69
N ARG A 316 17.91 -38.91 3.10
CA ARG A 316 17.21 -40.20 2.96
C ARG A 316 17.09 -40.61 1.49
N HIS A 317 16.67 -39.70 0.62
CA HIS A 317 16.58 -39.95 -0.81
C HIS A 317 17.93 -40.36 -1.42
N ARG A 318 19.02 -39.66 -1.07
CA ARG A 318 20.39 -40.03 -1.47
C ARG A 318 20.71 -41.47 -1.10
N THR A 319 20.49 -41.84 0.16
CA THR A 319 20.85 -43.16 0.69
C THR A 319 20.02 -44.28 0.08
N LEU A 320 18.73 -44.04 -0.21
CA LEU A 320 17.81 -45.06 -0.72
C LEU A 320 17.86 -45.25 -2.24
N LYS A 321 18.13 -44.18 -3.01
CA LYS A 321 17.96 -44.18 -4.47
C LYS A 321 19.25 -43.95 -5.25
N HIS A 322 20.25 -43.33 -4.63
CA HIS A 322 21.49 -42.93 -5.30
C HIS A 322 22.72 -43.21 -4.41
N THR A 323 22.82 -44.43 -3.86
CA THR A 323 23.84 -44.79 -2.87
C THR A 323 25.25 -44.84 -3.46
N THR A 324 25.39 -45.40 -4.67
CA THR A 324 26.68 -45.70 -5.32
C THR A 324 27.05 -44.71 -6.42
N GLU A 325 26.08 -43.91 -6.88
CA GLU A 325 26.25 -42.97 -7.99
C GLU A 325 26.74 -41.60 -7.51
N ARG A 326 27.19 -40.75 -8.44
CA ARG A 326 27.41 -39.33 -8.14
C ARG A 326 26.10 -38.66 -7.71
N ALA A 327 26.18 -37.62 -6.88
CA ALA A 327 25.00 -36.89 -6.44
C ALA A 327 24.24 -36.35 -7.67
N PRO A 328 22.95 -36.68 -7.84
CA PRO A 328 22.18 -36.24 -9.00
C PRO A 328 21.98 -34.73 -8.98
N THR A 329 21.74 -34.15 -10.15
CA THR A 329 21.26 -32.77 -10.27
C THR A 329 19.75 -32.71 -10.09
N PHE A 330 19.24 -31.50 -9.84
CA PHE A 330 17.81 -31.28 -9.69
C PHE A 330 17.33 -30.14 -10.57
N ARG A 331 16.17 -30.34 -11.17
CA ARG A 331 15.42 -29.30 -11.85
C ARG A 331 14.42 -28.67 -10.88
N VAL A 332 14.38 -27.34 -10.87
CA VAL A 332 13.53 -26.57 -9.98
C VAL A 332 12.43 -25.88 -10.78
N THR A 333 11.21 -25.89 -10.25
CA THR A 333 10.09 -25.11 -10.75
C THR A 333 9.46 -24.34 -9.59
N VAL A 334 9.33 -23.01 -9.73
CA VAL A 334 8.63 -22.19 -8.73
C VAL A 334 7.14 -22.30 -8.98
N LEU A 335 6.39 -22.86 -8.02
CA LEU A 335 4.94 -23.06 -8.14
C LEU A 335 4.17 -21.81 -7.72
N HIS A 336 4.55 -21.22 -6.59
CA HIS A 336 3.90 -20.02 -6.03
C HIS A 336 4.93 -18.98 -5.59
N ARG A 337 4.60 -17.70 -5.73
CA ARG A 337 5.45 -16.55 -5.39
C ARG A 337 4.72 -15.61 -4.43
N HIS A 338 5.49 -14.84 -3.66
CA HIS A 338 5.00 -13.74 -2.81
C HIS A 338 4.09 -14.14 -1.62
N LEU A 339 4.18 -15.38 -1.13
CA LEU A 339 3.47 -15.87 0.05
C LEU A 339 4.20 -15.46 1.33
N THR A 340 3.90 -14.26 1.82
CA THR A 340 4.60 -13.66 2.97
C THR A 340 4.12 -14.21 4.31
N GLN A 341 2.83 -14.57 4.42
CA GLN A 341 2.27 -15.16 5.63
C GLN A 341 2.67 -16.63 5.77
N THR A 342 3.09 -17.04 6.97
CA THR A 342 3.54 -18.42 7.22
C THR A 342 2.41 -19.42 7.05
N LEU A 343 1.22 -19.13 7.56
CA LEU A 343 0.06 -20.01 7.44
C LEU A 343 -0.34 -20.22 5.97
N GLU A 344 -0.51 -19.14 5.20
CA GLU A 344 -0.82 -19.20 3.77
C GLU A 344 0.22 -20.01 2.99
N ARG A 345 1.51 -19.77 3.25
CA ARG A 345 2.60 -20.49 2.59
C ARG A 345 2.59 -21.99 2.93
N LYS A 346 2.31 -22.34 4.18
CA LYS A 346 2.17 -23.73 4.65
C LYS A 346 0.93 -24.42 4.07
N ILE A 347 -0.19 -23.71 3.95
CA ILE A 347 -1.40 -24.22 3.28
C ILE A 347 -1.09 -24.51 1.81
N MET A 348 -0.46 -23.56 1.10
CA MET A 348 -0.11 -23.74 -0.31
C MET A 348 0.92 -24.86 -0.52
N GLU A 349 1.90 -25.02 0.38
CA GLU A 349 2.80 -26.17 0.40
C GLU A 349 2.01 -27.48 0.51
N ALA A 350 1.07 -27.58 1.46
CA ALA A 350 0.24 -28.78 1.63
C ALA A 350 -0.66 -29.07 0.42
N VAL A 351 -1.25 -28.05 -0.20
CA VAL A 351 -2.05 -28.18 -1.43
C VAL A 351 -1.21 -28.78 -2.55
N GLU A 352 0.01 -28.26 -2.74
CA GLU A 352 0.90 -28.75 -3.80
C GLU A 352 1.48 -30.14 -3.51
N ILE A 353 1.75 -30.48 -2.24
CA ILE A 353 2.09 -31.85 -1.83
C ILE A 353 0.94 -32.80 -2.19
N LYS A 354 -0.31 -32.45 -1.88
CA LYS A 354 -1.47 -33.28 -2.22
C LYS A 354 -1.66 -33.40 -3.73
N ARG A 355 -1.43 -32.33 -4.49
CA ARG A 355 -1.58 -32.28 -5.95
C ARG A 355 -0.53 -33.10 -6.67
N HIS A 356 0.73 -33.01 -6.25
CA HIS A 356 1.86 -33.63 -6.95
C HIS A 356 2.27 -34.99 -6.39
N ASN A 357 1.80 -35.34 -5.18
CA ASN A 357 2.14 -36.56 -4.44
C ASN A 357 3.64 -36.90 -4.47
N PRO A 358 4.51 -35.98 -3.98
CA PRO A 358 5.96 -36.09 -4.10
C PRO A 358 6.53 -37.24 -3.25
N GLU A 359 7.44 -38.03 -3.85
CA GLU A 359 8.01 -39.23 -3.25
C GLU A 359 9.11 -38.94 -2.21
N ILE A 360 9.79 -37.79 -2.33
CA ILE A 360 10.93 -37.43 -1.46
C ILE A 360 10.45 -36.90 -0.10
N ASN A 361 9.31 -36.20 -0.05
CA ASN A 361 8.75 -35.61 1.17
C ASN A 361 8.54 -36.66 2.27
N ASN A 362 8.70 -36.26 3.53
CA ASN A 362 8.57 -37.18 4.66
C ASN A 362 7.18 -37.14 5.33
N LYS A 363 6.25 -36.34 4.79
CA LYS A 363 4.87 -36.11 5.26
C LYS A 363 4.79 -35.44 6.63
N GLU A 364 5.91 -35.09 7.25
CA GLU A 364 5.94 -34.27 8.47
C GLU A 364 5.53 -32.83 8.15
N GLU A 365 5.75 -32.39 6.91
CA GLU A 365 5.40 -31.05 6.43
C GLU A 365 3.89 -30.79 6.53
N LEU A 366 3.06 -31.83 6.34
CA LEU A 366 1.60 -31.76 6.48
C LEU A 366 1.15 -31.65 7.95
N ARG A 367 1.94 -32.16 8.90
CA ARG A 367 1.63 -32.08 10.33
C ARG A 367 1.90 -30.69 10.90
N GLU A 368 2.87 -29.96 10.35
CA GLU A 368 3.16 -28.59 10.75
C GLU A 368 2.01 -27.63 10.44
N VAL A 369 1.27 -27.86 9.34
CA VAL A 369 0.07 -27.07 9.01
C VAL A 369 -1.01 -27.22 10.08
N LEU A 370 -1.23 -28.44 10.57
CA LEU A 370 -2.24 -28.71 11.60
C LEU A 370 -1.94 -28.01 12.92
N ARG A 371 -0.66 -27.80 13.26
CA ARG A 371 -0.22 -27.06 14.47
C ARG A 371 -0.41 -25.54 14.37
N LEU A 372 -0.63 -25.01 13.17
CA LEU A 372 -0.83 -23.58 12.92
C LEU A 372 -2.31 -23.22 12.75
N ILE A 373 -3.19 -24.22 12.68
CA ILE A 373 -4.65 -24.09 12.54
C ILE A 373 -5.36 -24.39 13.88
N SER A 374 -4.69 -25.06 14.81
CA SER A 374 -5.08 -25.16 16.23
C SER A 374 -4.68 -23.90 17.00
#